data_AF-A0A8S0ZFG6-F1
#
_entry.id   AF-A0A8S0ZFG6-F1
#
_cell.length_a   1.000
_cell.length_b   1.000
_cell.length_c   1.000
_cell.angle_alpha   90.00
_cell.angle_beta   90.00
_cell.angle_gamma   90.00
#
_symmetry.space_group_name_H-M   'P 1'
#
loop_
_entity.id
_entity.type
_entity.pdbx_description
1 polymer ?
#
loop_
_entity_poly.entity_id
_entity_poly.type
_entity_poly.pdbx_seq_one_letter_code
_entity_poly.pdbx_strand_id
1 'polypeptide(L)'
;MAIVLLHNYLKRHSRNVFITQGLVDQQEEGILNEGSWRRNNDDMTSLLPIRNIPRRSPAPLNAIRDELAAYFTKEGKVSWQDRCS
;
A
#
# COMPACT_ATOMS: atom_id res chain seq x y z
N MET A 1 -5.43 -11.54 -12.24
CA MET A 1 -6.09 -12.84 -11.98
C MET A 1 -5.11 -14.00 -11.87
N ALA A 2 -4.20 -14.20 -12.83
CA ALA A 2 -3.19 -15.28 -12.77
C ALA A 2 -2.33 -15.26 -11.49
N ILE A 3 -1.92 -14.08 -11.03
CA ILE A 3 -1.10 -13.90 -9.82
C ILE A 3 -1.82 -14.41 -8.55
N VAL A 4 -3.14 -14.18 -8.45
CA VAL A 4 -3.93 -14.62 -7.29
C VAL A 4 -4.06 -16.14 -7.26
N LEU A 5 -4.28 -16.75 -8.43
CA LEU A 5 -4.36 -18.21 -8.54
C LEU A 5 -3.01 -18.86 -8.20
N LEU A 6 -1.91 -18.31 -8.70
CA LEU A 6 -0.57 -18.77 -8.38
C LEU A 6 -0.25 -18.62 -6.88
N HIS A 7 -0.58 -17.47 -6.29
CA HIS A 7 -0.40 -17.24 -4.85
C HIS A 7 -1.15 -18.29 -4.02
N ASN A 8 -2.41 -18.56 -4.36
CA ASN A 8 -3.22 -19.56 -3.66
C ASN A 8 -2.66 -20.99 -3.83
N TYR A 9 -2.19 -21.33 -5.03
CA TYR A 9 -1.56 -22.61 -5.31
C TYR A 9 -0.28 -22.80 -4.49
N LEU A 10 0.62 -21.82 -4.50
CA LEU A 10 1.89 -21.86 -3.77
C LEU A 10 1.68 -21.87 -2.25
N LYS A 11 0.72 -21.09 -1.74
CA LYS A 11 0.33 -21.13 -0.33
C LYS A 11 -0.24 -22.49 0.08
N ARG A 12 -0.89 -23.23 -0.82
CA ARG A 12 -1.46 -24.55 -0.52
C ARG A 12 -0.42 -25.67 -0.59
N HIS A 13 0.43 -25.68 -1.61
CA HIS A 13 1.31 -26.81 -1.93
C HIS A 13 2.77 -26.60 -1.53
N SER A 14 3.21 -25.36 -1.32
CA SER A 14 4.61 -25.03 -1.10
C SER A 14 4.77 -24.00 0.02
N ARG A 15 3.94 -24.13 1.06
CA ARG A 15 3.77 -23.13 2.13
C ARG A 15 5.10 -22.73 2.78
N ASN A 16 5.96 -23.70 3.09
CA ASN A 16 7.26 -23.49 3.74
C ASN A 16 8.34 -22.91 2.82
N VAL A 17 8.17 -23.01 1.50
CA VAL A 17 9.12 -22.49 0.49
C VAL A 17 8.70 -21.12 -0.02
N PHE A 18 7.38 -20.91 -0.17
CA PHE A 18 6.80 -19.67 -0.66
C PHE A 18 6.70 -18.59 0.41
N ILE A 19 6.41 -18.99 1.66
CA ILE A 19 6.40 -18.11 2.82
C ILE A 19 7.37 -18.70 3.84
N THR A 20 8.66 -18.41 3.68
CA THR A 20 9.69 -18.85 4.62
C THR A 20 9.45 -18.21 5.99
N GLN A 21 9.83 -18.90 7.06
CA GLN A 21 9.80 -18.34 8.41
C GLN A 21 10.70 -17.10 8.45
N GLY A 22 10.16 -15.96 8.89
CA GLY A 22 10.82 -14.65 8.79
C GLY A 22 10.65 -13.90 7.47
N LEU A 23 9.89 -14.40 6.48
CA LEU A 23 9.55 -13.61 5.28
C LEU A 23 8.61 -12.46 5.63
N VAL A 24 7.60 -12.73 6.45
CA VAL A 24 6.57 -11.77 6.90
C VAL A 24 6.81 -11.38 8.34
N ASP A 25 6.20 -10.29 8.79
CA ASP A 25 6.30 -9.85 10.18
C ASP A 25 5.68 -10.91 11.09
N GLN A 26 6.39 -11.25 12.17
CA GLN A 26 5.93 -12.19 13.18
C GLN A 26 5.93 -11.52 14.54
N GLN A 27 4.87 -11.71 15.31
CA GLN A 27 4.79 -11.23 16.67
C GLN A 27 5.04 -12.41 17.61
N GLU A 28 6.13 -12.36 18.36
CA GLU A 28 6.48 -13.34 19.37
C GLU A 28 6.66 -12.61 20.70
N GLU A 29 5.96 -13.06 21.74
CA GLU A 29 6.12 -12.55 23.11
C GLU A 29 5.95 -11.02 23.26
N GLY A 30 5.12 -10.41 22.41
CA GLY A 30 4.87 -8.97 22.42
C GLY A 30 5.93 -8.14 21.68
N ILE A 31 6.96 -8.77 21.12
CA ILE A 31 7.97 -8.14 20.28
C ILE A 31 7.61 -8.38 18.81
N LEU A 32 7.64 -7.30 18.03
CA LEU A 32 7.44 -7.38 16.58
C LEU A 32 8.78 -7.72 15.92
N ASN A 33 8.88 -8.93 15.37
CA ASN A 33 10.00 -9.35 14.55
C ASN A 33 9.71 -8.94 13.10
N GLU A 34 10.49 -8.00 12.58
CA GLU A 34 10.34 -7.51 11.21
C GLU A 34 10.70 -8.61 10.20
N GLY A 35 9.80 -8.86 9.24
CA GLY A 35 10.03 -9.82 8.19
C GLY A 35 11.04 -9.30 7.15
N SER A 36 11.74 -10.22 6.50
CA SER A 36 12.73 -9.91 5.47
C SER A 36 12.15 -9.22 4.24
N TRP A 37 10.83 -9.29 4.02
CA TRP A 37 10.15 -8.52 2.97
C TRP A 37 10.33 -7.00 3.10
N ARG A 38 10.61 -6.49 4.31
CA ARG A 38 10.90 -5.07 4.57
C ARG A 38 12.36 -4.72 4.28
N ARG A 39 13.23 -5.73 4.20
CA ARG A 39 14.62 -5.53 3.84
C ARG A 39 14.64 -5.24 2.34
N ASN A 40 14.75 -3.97 1.98
CA ASN A 40 15.14 -3.59 0.64
C ASN A 40 16.47 -4.30 0.37
N ASN A 41 16.54 -5.13 -0.67
CA ASN A 41 17.84 -5.61 -1.14
C ASN A 41 18.67 -4.36 -1.43
N ASP A 42 19.85 -4.22 -0.80
CA ASP A 42 20.77 -3.09 -1.02
C ASP A 42 21.17 -2.94 -2.50
N ASP A 43 20.90 -3.96 -3.33
CA ASP A 43 21.12 -3.99 -4.77
C ASP A 43 19.90 -3.57 -5.63
N MET A 44 18.81 -3.05 -5.02
CA MET A 44 17.62 -2.59 -5.77
C MET A 44 17.90 -1.30 -6.55
N THR A 45 18.37 -1.45 -7.79
CA THR A 45 18.57 -0.32 -8.74
C THR A 45 17.29 0.18 -9.40
N SER A 46 16.18 -0.57 -9.34
CA SER A 46 14.95 -0.31 -10.09
C SER A 46 13.82 0.35 -9.29
N LEU A 47 13.99 0.58 -7.99
CA LEU A 47 13.01 1.26 -7.12
C LEU A 47 13.70 2.35 -6.30
N LEU A 48 14.49 3.19 -7.00
CA LEU A 48 15.15 4.32 -6.38
C LEU A 48 14.12 5.16 -5.61
N PRO A 49 14.47 5.65 -4.40
CA PRO A 49 13.60 6.54 -3.65
C PRO A 49 13.05 7.63 -4.57
N ILE A 50 11.73 7.71 -4.66
CA ILE A 50 11.07 8.72 -5.49
C ILE A 50 11.58 10.06 -4.97
N ARG A 51 12.37 10.75 -5.80
CA ARG A 51 12.88 12.07 -5.44
C ARG A 51 11.68 12.92 -5.07
N ASN A 52 11.72 13.52 -3.88
CA ASN A 52 10.72 14.47 -3.44
C ASN A 52 10.86 15.74 -4.29
N ILE A 53 10.36 15.68 -5.52
CA ILE A 53 10.31 16.80 -6.43
C ILE A 53 9.07 17.57 -6.02
N PRO A 54 9.19 18.82 -5.54
CA PRO A 54 8.03 19.65 -5.26
C PRO A 54 7.26 19.82 -6.57
N ARG A 55 6.16 19.06 -6.70
CA ARG A 55 5.24 19.21 -7.81
C ARG A 55 4.50 20.53 -7.56
N ARG A 56 4.89 21.59 -8.28
CA ARG A 56 3.99 22.73 -8.48
C ARG A 56 2.86 22.22 -9.35
N SER A 57 1.77 21.77 -8.75
CA SER A 57 0.53 21.58 -9.47
C SER A 57 0.18 22.92 -10.12
N PRO A 58 -0.19 22.95 -11.40
CA PRO A 58 -0.62 24.18 -12.02
C PRO A 58 -1.83 24.70 -11.23
N ALA A 59 -1.85 26.01 -10.91
CA ALA A 59 -2.93 26.67 -10.18
C ALA A 59 -4.36 26.22 -10.59
N PRO A 60 -4.70 26.04 -11.89
CA PRO A 60 -6.01 25.53 -12.28
C PRO A 60 -6.33 24.10 -11.79
N LEU A 61 -5.32 23.25 -11.64
CA LEU A 61 -5.50 21.87 -11.17
C LEU A 61 -5.84 21.81 -9.67
N ASN A 62 -5.34 22.77 -8.90
CA ASN A 62 -5.72 22.92 -7.49
C ASN A 62 -7.16 23.40 -7.36
N ALA A 63 -7.58 24.36 -8.19
CA ALA A 63 -8.96 24.84 -8.20
C ALA A 63 -9.97 23.71 -8.49
N ILE A 64 -9.69 22.86 -9.49
CA ILE A 64 -10.53 21.69 -9.80
C ILE A 64 -10.55 20.70 -8.62
N ARG A 65 -9.40 20.44 -7.99
CA ARG A 65 -9.31 19.56 -6.82
C ARG A 65 -10.17 20.09 -5.68
N ASP A 66 -10.12 21.38 -5.40
CA ASP A 66 -10.85 22.01 -4.31
C ASP A 66 -12.36 22.04 -4.58
N GLU A 67 -12.75 22.28 -5.84
CA GLU A 67 -14.14 22.21 -6.29
C GLU A 67 -14.72 20.79 -6.10
N LEU A 68 -13.99 19.76 -6.53
CA LEU A 68 -14.40 18.37 -6.35
C LEU A 68 -14.48 17.99 -4.86
N ALA A 69 -13.49 18.40 -4.06
CA ALA A 69 -13.51 18.16 -2.62
C ALA A 69 -14.74 18.82 -1.95
N ALA A 70 -15.07 20.05 -2.34
CA ALA A 70 -16.24 20.75 -1.85
C ALA A 70 -17.54 20.05 -2.26
N TYR A 71 -17.64 19.56 -3.51
CA TYR A 71 -18.80 18.81 -3.99
C TYR A 71 -19.00 17.52 -3.19
N PHE A 72 -17.98 16.67 -3.04
CA PHE A 72 -18.10 15.40 -2.33
C PHE A 72 -18.32 15.54 -0.82
N THR A 73 -17.97 16.70 -0.25
CA THR A 73 -18.22 16.98 1.18
C THR A 73 -19.62 17.56 1.42
N LYS A 74 -20.22 18.21 0.41
CA LYS A 74 -21.53 18.87 0.52
C LYS A 74 -22.61 18.07 -0.22
N GLU A 75 -22.74 18.29 -1.52
CA GLU A 75 -23.85 17.80 -2.34
C GLU A 75 -23.72 16.32 -2.70
N GLY A 76 -22.48 15.88 -2.98
CA GLY A 76 -22.15 14.49 -3.27
C GLY A 76 -21.93 13.63 -2.02
N LYS A 77 -22.28 14.14 -0.83
CA LYS A 77 -22.05 13.45 0.43
C LYS A 77 -22.98 12.24 0.55
N VAL A 78 -22.39 11.08 0.79
CA VAL A 78 -23.13 9.83 0.96
C VAL A 78 -23.26 9.49 2.44
N SER A 79 -24.40 8.89 2.81
CA SER A 79 -24.78 8.64 4.22
C SER A 79 -23.82 7.75 5.02
N TRP A 80 -22.88 7.08 4.35
CA TRP A 80 -21.90 6.19 4.96
C TRP A 80 -20.52 6.82 5.17
N GLN A 81 -20.24 7.99 4.60
CA GLN A 81 -18.93 8.66 4.75
C GLN A 81 -18.62 9.06 6.19
N ASP A 82 -19.62 9.45 6.97
CA ASP A 82 -19.45 9.82 8.38
C ASP A 82 -19.35 8.61 9.33
N ARG A 83 -19.49 7.38 8.81
CA ARG A 83 -19.47 6.16 9.64
C ARG A 83 -18.07 5.57 9.86
N CYS A 84 -17.05 6.21 9.28
CA CYS A 84 -15.65 5.76 9.36
C CYS A 84 -14.74 6.69 10.16
N SER A 85 -15.28 7.64 10.95
CA SER A 85 -14.51 8.45 11.90
C SER A 85 -14.50 7.85 13.29
#